data_AF-A0A6B1DQB3-F1
#
_entry.id   AF-A0A6B1DQB3-F1
#
_cell.length_a   1.000
_cell.length_b   1.000
_cell.length_c   1.000
_cell.angle_alpha   90.00
_cell.angle_beta   90.00
_cell.angle_gamma   90.00
#
_symmetry.space_group_name_H-M   'P 1'
#
loop_
_entity.id
_entity.type
_entity.pdbx_description
1 polymer ?
#
loop_
_entity_poly.entity_id
_entity_poly.type
_entity_poly.pdbx_seq_one_letter_code
_entity_poly.pdbx_strand_id
1 'polypeptide(L)'
;MQGDAVLGSSFRRLIDYTSANRVDKYFLVYLVWLLAAAAWVWTLLISPQAMAGMLDVLGVHRFTISAIQRFGFVLLGLAWLVATLWTEHYLRTSVSKQRVMRSVVRVVIATIVIFIVTTLVQLSPVLVQLI
;
A
#
# COMPACT_ATOMS: atom_id res chain seq x y z
N MET A 1 10.30 51.85 -22.41
CA MET A 1 9.19 51.23 -21.65
C MET A 1 8.87 49.83 -22.19
N GLN A 2 9.87 48.95 -22.32
CA GLN A 2 9.72 47.63 -22.99
C GLN A 2 10.12 46.44 -22.10
N GLY A 3 10.49 46.68 -20.82
CA GLY A 3 10.94 45.66 -19.89
C GLY A 3 9.83 44.92 -19.12
N ASP A 4 8.67 45.55 -18.93
CA ASP A 4 7.65 45.06 -18.01
C ASP A 4 6.84 43.87 -18.60
N ALA A 5 6.74 43.80 -19.92
CA ALA A 5 6.06 42.72 -20.63
C ALA A 5 6.85 41.38 -20.60
N VAL A 6 8.19 41.45 -20.53
CA VAL A 6 9.06 40.27 -20.54
C VAL A 6 9.05 39.55 -19.19
N LEU A 7 9.02 40.31 -18.09
CA LEU A 7 8.93 39.77 -16.74
C LEU A 7 7.60 39.05 -16.49
N GLY A 8 6.47 39.60 -16.97
CA GLY A 8 5.15 38.99 -16.81
C GLY A 8 5.02 37.63 -17.52
N SER A 9 5.59 37.49 -18.72
CA SER A 9 5.52 36.23 -19.49
C SER A 9 6.40 35.12 -18.92
N SER A 10 7.56 35.46 -18.37
CA SER A 10 8.48 34.52 -17.73
C SER A 10 7.93 34.00 -16.39
N PHE A 11 7.32 34.89 -15.62
CA PHE A 11 6.66 34.54 -14.35
C PHE A 11 5.44 33.64 -14.57
N ARG A 12 4.65 33.91 -15.63
CA ARG A 12 3.48 33.10 -15.98
C ARG A 12 3.88 31.67 -16.41
N ARG A 13 4.97 31.50 -17.16
CA ARG A 13 5.51 30.16 -17.49
C ARG A 13 6.03 29.40 -16.26
N LEU A 14 6.67 30.08 -15.30
CA LEU A 14 7.11 29.45 -14.05
C LEU A 14 5.92 28.97 -13.19
N ILE A 15 4.80 29.69 -13.23
CA ILE A 15 3.56 29.29 -12.56
C ILE A 15 2.92 28.08 -13.29
N ASP A 16 2.91 28.06 -14.62
CA ASP A 16 2.36 26.93 -15.39
C ASP A 16 3.21 25.65 -15.28
N TYR A 17 4.54 25.76 -15.26
CA TYR A 17 5.43 24.62 -15.00
C TYR A 17 5.32 24.08 -13.56
N THR A 18 4.92 24.90 -12.59
CA THR A 18 4.73 24.47 -11.20
C THR A 18 3.31 24.00 -10.90
N SER A 19 2.32 24.35 -11.73
CA SER A 19 0.94 23.88 -11.61
C SER A 19 0.74 22.52 -12.28
N ALA A 20 1.24 22.33 -13.51
CA ALA A 20 1.19 21.05 -14.23
C ALA A 20 1.92 19.94 -13.44
N ASN A 21 3.15 20.21 -12.99
CA ASN A 21 3.92 19.28 -12.16
C ASN A 21 3.27 18.94 -10.81
N ARG A 22 2.36 19.78 -10.30
CA ARG A 22 1.65 19.47 -9.04
C ARG A 22 0.54 18.46 -9.28
N VAL A 23 -0.25 18.65 -10.34
CA VAL A 23 -1.33 17.72 -10.72
C VAL A 23 -0.76 16.34 -11.05
N ASP A 24 0.35 16.28 -11.79
CA ASP A 24 1.03 15.02 -12.14
C ASP A 24 1.55 14.27 -10.90
N LYS A 25 2.08 15.01 -9.92
CA LYS A 25 2.54 14.42 -8.65
C LYS A 25 1.41 13.85 -7.82
N TYR A 26 0.25 14.52 -7.79
CA TYR A 26 -0.94 13.97 -7.13
C TYR A 26 -1.42 12.72 -7.85
N PHE A 27 -1.47 12.73 -9.18
CA PHE A 27 -1.87 11.57 -9.97
C PHE A 27 -0.97 10.36 -9.71
N LEU A 28 0.35 10.52 -9.74
CA LEU A 28 1.31 9.46 -9.42
C LEU A 28 1.12 8.90 -8.00
N VAL A 29 0.87 9.77 -7.03
CA VAL A 29 0.62 9.36 -5.64
C VAL A 29 -0.64 8.52 -5.52
N TYR A 30 -1.73 8.95 -6.14
CA TYR A 30 -2.99 8.18 -6.14
C TYR A 30 -2.84 6.85 -6.87
N LEU A 31 -2.09 6.81 -7.98
CA LEU A 31 -1.84 5.59 -8.73
C LEU A 31 -1.03 4.59 -7.90
N VAL A 32 0.04 5.04 -7.22
CA VAL A 32 0.81 4.21 -6.28
C VAL A 32 -0.05 3.73 -5.11
N TRP A 33 -0.88 4.60 -4.55
CA TRP A 33 -1.79 4.24 -3.46
C TRP A 33 -2.79 3.18 -3.89
N LEU A 34 -3.38 3.32 -5.09
CA LEU A 34 -4.34 2.37 -5.63
C LEU A 34 -3.68 1.01 -5.88
N LEU A 35 -2.48 0.99 -6.48
CA LEU A 35 -1.71 -0.23 -6.70
C LEU A 35 -1.32 -0.91 -5.37
N ALA A 36 -0.91 -0.13 -4.37
CA ALA A 36 -0.62 -0.65 -3.04
C ALA A 36 -1.88 -1.24 -2.41
N ALA A 37 -3.01 -0.52 -2.44
CA ALA A 37 -4.29 -1.02 -1.92
C ALA A 37 -4.70 -2.34 -2.60
N ALA A 38 -4.59 -2.43 -3.93
CA ALA A 38 -4.87 -3.64 -4.68
C ALA A 38 -3.93 -4.80 -4.29
N ALA A 39 -2.64 -4.54 -4.14
CA ALA A 39 -1.67 -5.55 -3.68
C ALA A 39 -1.99 -6.07 -2.29
N TRP A 40 -2.47 -5.22 -1.39
CA TRP A 40 -2.88 -5.64 -0.04
C TRP A 40 -4.21 -6.39 -0.04
N VAL A 41 -5.16 -6.05 -0.91
CA VAL A 41 -6.38 -6.85 -1.09
C VAL A 41 -6.01 -8.24 -1.59
N TRP A 42 -5.06 -8.33 -2.52
CA TRP A 42 -4.57 -9.61 -3.00
C TRP A 42 -3.99 -10.47 -1.87
N THR A 43 -3.15 -9.90 -0.99
CA THR A 43 -2.60 -10.65 0.16
C THR A 43 -3.70 -11.08 1.14
N LEU A 44 -4.71 -10.24 1.38
CA LEU A 44 -5.89 -10.57 2.19
C LEU A 44 -6.70 -11.75 1.64
N LEU A 45 -6.82 -11.88 0.32
CA LEU A 45 -7.60 -12.96 -0.29
C LEU A 45 -6.90 -14.31 -0.16
N ILE A 46 -5.56 -14.33 -0.13
CA ILE A 46 -4.77 -15.57 -0.02
C ILE A 46 -4.50 -15.94 1.45
N SER A 47 -4.50 -14.97 2.38
CA SER A 47 -4.19 -15.22 3.79
C SER A 47 -5.02 -16.31 4.50
N PRO A 48 -6.33 -16.52 4.21
CA PRO A 48 -7.12 -17.53 4.91
C PRO A 48 -6.62 -18.96 4.64
N GLN A 49 -6.06 -19.20 3.45
CA GLN A 49 -5.51 -20.50 3.06
C GLN A 49 -4.22 -20.78 3.85
N ALA A 50 -3.37 -19.77 4.01
CA ALA A 50 -2.15 -19.83 4.80
C ALA A 50 -2.43 -20.16 6.28
N MET A 51 -3.41 -19.45 6.86
CA MET A 51 -3.81 -19.67 8.25
C MET A 51 -4.39 -21.06 8.47
N ALA A 52 -5.16 -21.58 7.50
CA ALA A 52 -5.70 -22.93 7.56
C ALA A 52 -4.58 -23.98 7.68
N GLY A 53 -3.58 -23.89 6.79
CA GLY A 53 -2.45 -24.83 6.77
C GLY A 53 -1.62 -24.79 8.06
N MET A 54 -1.36 -23.60 8.61
CA MET A 54 -0.61 -23.49 9.87
C MET A 54 -1.39 -24.04 11.07
N LEU A 55 -2.70 -23.78 11.15
CA LEU A 55 -3.53 -24.29 12.25
C LEU A 55 -3.71 -25.81 12.20
N ASP A 56 -3.73 -26.37 10.99
CA ASP A 56 -3.79 -27.83 10.78
C ASP A 56 -2.49 -28.51 11.27
N VAL A 57 -1.33 -27.94 10.96
CA VAL A 57 -0.02 -28.42 11.47
C VAL A 57 0.05 -28.34 13.01
N LEU A 58 -0.60 -27.36 13.62
CA LEU A 58 -0.68 -27.21 15.07
C LEU A 58 -1.72 -28.13 15.74
N GLY A 59 -2.44 -28.96 14.98
CA GLY A 59 -3.45 -29.88 15.50
C GLY A 59 -4.68 -29.18 16.08
N VAL A 60 -4.99 -27.96 15.62
CA VAL A 60 -6.12 -27.19 16.12
C VAL A 60 -7.44 -27.83 15.67
N HIS A 61 -8.41 -27.91 16.57
CA HIS A 61 -9.71 -28.51 16.27
C HIS A 61 -10.43 -27.76 15.12
N ARG A 62 -11.04 -28.51 14.19
CA ARG A 62 -11.65 -27.99 12.95
C ARG A 62 -12.67 -26.86 13.17
N PHE A 63 -13.48 -26.95 14.24
CA PHE A 63 -14.43 -25.90 14.61
C PHE A 63 -13.75 -24.57 14.95
N THR A 64 -12.62 -24.63 15.65
CA THR A 64 -11.82 -23.45 16.00
C THR A 64 -11.18 -22.84 14.76
N ILE A 65 -10.69 -23.65 13.82
CA ILE A 65 -10.14 -23.18 12.54
C ILE A 65 -11.19 -22.38 11.77
N SER A 66 -12.42 -22.90 11.64
CA SER A 66 -13.49 -22.22 10.91
C SER A 66 -13.89 -20.87 11.56
N ALA A 67 -13.93 -20.82 12.90
CA ALA A 67 -14.21 -19.59 13.63
C ALA A 67 -13.09 -18.55 13.43
N ILE A 68 -11.81 -18.97 13.56
CA ILE A 68 -10.65 -18.10 13.36
C ILE A 68 -10.60 -17.57 11.92
N GLN A 69 -10.91 -18.38 10.91
CA GLN A 69 -10.92 -17.91 9.52
C GLN A 69 -11.96 -16.81 9.28
N ARG A 70 -13.20 -17.00 9.77
CA ARG A 70 -14.28 -16.02 9.56
C ARG A 70 -14.02 -14.72 10.31
N PHE A 71 -13.67 -14.81 11.60
CA PHE A 71 -13.36 -13.62 12.40
C PHE A 71 -12.06 -12.96 11.98
N GLY A 72 -11.04 -13.76 11.68
CA GLY A 72 -9.73 -13.29 11.23
C GLY A 72 -9.83 -12.50 9.94
N PHE A 73 -10.62 -12.95 8.96
CA PHE A 73 -10.83 -12.23 7.71
C PHE A 73 -11.48 -10.86 7.93
N VAL A 74 -12.49 -10.78 8.80
CA VAL A 74 -13.15 -9.50 9.14
C VAL A 74 -12.17 -8.54 9.83
N LEU A 75 -11.42 -9.02 10.81
CA LEU A 75 -10.43 -8.20 11.53
C LEU A 75 -9.31 -7.72 10.61
N LEU A 76 -8.81 -8.60 9.74
CA LEU A 76 -7.80 -8.28 8.73
C LEU A 76 -8.32 -7.26 7.71
N GLY A 77 -9.57 -7.39 7.27
CA GLY A 77 -10.22 -6.40 6.39
C GLY A 77 -10.35 -5.02 7.06
N LEU A 78 -10.70 -4.99 8.35
CA LEU A 78 -10.77 -3.73 9.12
C LEU A 78 -9.38 -3.09 9.28
N ALA A 79 -8.38 -3.89 9.64
CA ALA A 79 -7.00 -3.42 9.75
C ALA A 79 -6.47 -2.89 8.42
N TRP A 80 -6.80 -3.56 7.31
CA TRP A 80 -6.47 -3.10 5.96
C TRP A 80 -7.11 -1.76 5.61
N LEU A 81 -8.39 -1.58 5.95
CA LEU A 81 -9.10 -0.32 5.68
C LEU A 81 -8.45 0.85 6.43
N VAL A 82 -8.09 0.64 7.70
CA VAL A 82 -7.35 1.63 8.50
C VAL A 82 -5.98 1.92 7.90
N ALA A 83 -5.22 0.89 7.52
CA ALA A 83 -3.90 1.03 6.91
C ALA A 83 -3.96 1.78 5.57
N THR A 84 -4.98 1.53 4.76
CA THR A 84 -5.18 2.16 3.45
C THR A 84 -5.49 3.65 3.61
N LEU A 85 -6.38 4.01 4.53
CA LEU A 85 -6.69 5.41 4.86
C LEU A 85 -5.47 6.14 5.44
N TRP A 86 -4.71 5.49 6.32
CA TRP A 86 -3.50 6.07 6.87
C TRP A 86 -2.44 6.30 5.79
N THR A 87 -2.27 5.34 4.88
CA THR A 87 -1.32 5.47 3.77
C THR A 87 -1.71 6.61 2.84
N GLU A 88 -3.00 6.79 2.55
CA GLU A 88 -3.50 7.95 1.78
C GLU A 88 -3.13 9.26 2.46
N HIS A 89 -3.45 9.37 3.76
CA HIS A 89 -3.18 10.58 4.53
C HIS A 89 -1.67 10.89 4.61
N TYR A 90 -0.85 9.87 4.79
CA TYR A 90 0.61 9.98 4.81
C TYR A 90 1.14 10.49 3.47
N LEU A 91 0.68 9.90 2.37
CA LEU A 91 1.10 10.30 1.03
C LEU A 91 0.65 11.73 0.69
N ARG A 92 -0.59 12.10 1.02
CA ARG A 92 -1.13 13.47 0.81
C ARG A 92 -0.32 14.51 1.58
N THR A 93 0.06 14.20 2.82
CA THR A 93 0.91 15.06 3.66
C THR A 93 2.33 15.20 3.10
N SER A 94 2.83 14.19 2.39
CA SER A 94 4.15 14.26 1.76
C SER A 94 4.17 15.09 0.47
N VAL A 95 3.03 15.26 -0.20
CA VAL A 95 2.89 16.20 -1.33
C VAL A 95 3.01 17.63 -0.86
N SER A 96 2.37 18.00 0.26
CA SER A 96 2.48 19.36 0.81
C SER A 96 3.89 19.70 1.30
N LYS A 97 4.64 18.70 1.79
CA LYS A 97 6.03 18.87 2.28
C LYS A 97 7.11 18.73 1.19
N GLN A 98 6.74 18.61 -0.09
CA GLN A 98 7.65 18.36 -1.23
C GLN A 98 8.56 17.11 -1.09
N ARG A 99 8.20 16.13 -0.24
CA ARG A 99 8.98 14.90 0.01
C ARG A 99 8.33 13.66 -0.60
N VAL A 100 7.64 13.83 -1.72
CA VAL A 100 6.82 12.79 -2.38
C VAL A 100 7.61 11.53 -2.69
N MET A 101 8.75 11.65 -3.38
CA MET A 101 9.59 10.51 -3.79
C MET A 101 10.02 9.65 -2.59
N ARG A 102 10.46 10.26 -1.49
CA ARG A 102 10.91 9.51 -0.31
C ARG A 102 9.76 8.76 0.37
N SER A 103 8.56 9.33 0.38
CA SER A 103 7.39 8.65 0.94
C SER A 103 6.86 7.54 0.04
N VAL A 104 6.84 7.76 -1.28
CA VAL A 104 6.49 6.71 -2.27
C VAL A 104 7.43 5.52 -2.12
N VAL A 105 8.74 5.74 -2.09
CA VAL A 105 9.73 4.67 -1.90
C VAL A 105 9.49 3.91 -0.59
N ARG A 106 9.20 4.61 0.51
CA ARG A 106 8.87 3.94 1.79
C ARG A 106 7.63 3.07 1.71
N VAL A 107 6.54 3.56 1.10
CA VAL A 107 5.30 2.79 0.95
C VAL A 107 5.52 1.57 0.06
N VAL A 108 6.26 1.73 -1.04
CA VAL A 108 6.61 0.62 -1.93
C VAL A 108 7.45 -0.43 -1.19
N ILE A 109 8.51 -0.01 -0.48
CA ILE A 109 9.34 -0.92 0.33
C ILE A 109 8.49 -1.63 1.39
N ALA A 110 7.66 -0.91 2.13
CA ALA A 110 6.78 -1.52 3.14
C ALA A 110 5.84 -2.55 2.52
N THR A 111 5.27 -2.25 1.34
CA THR A 111 4.38 -3.17 0.62
C THR A 111 5.14 -4.42 0.16
N ILE A 112 6.34 -4.27 -0.38
CA ILE A 112 7.20 -5.40 -0.79
C ILE A 112 7.59 -6.26 0.41
N VAL A 113 8.00 -5.66 1.52
CA VAL A 113 8.38 -6.39 2.74
C VAL A 113 7.20 -7.20 3.27
N ILE A 114 6.02 -6.59 3.36
CA ILE A 114 4.80 -7.29 3.81
C ILE A 114 4.44 -8.42 2.84
N PHE A 115 4.57 -8.18 1.54
CA PHE A 115 4.34 -9.20 0.52
C PHE A 115 5.31 -10.39 0.69
N ILE A 116 6.60 -10.15 0.87
CA ILE A 116 7.61 -11.20 1.11
C ILE A 116 7.31 -11.96 2.41
N VAL A 117 6.98 -11.26 3.49
CA VAL A 117 6.67 -11.92 4.77
C VAL A 117 5.43 -12.81 4.64
N THR A 118 4.39 -12.31 3.97
CA THR A 118 3.16 -13.08 3.76
C THR A 118 3.36 -14.30 2.86
N THR A 119 4.20 -14.19 1.80
CA THR A 119 4.54 -15.35 0.97
C THR A 119 5.43 -16.37 1.70
N LEU A 120 6.36 -15.93 2.53
CA LEU A 120 7.17 -16.83 3.36
C LEU A 120 6.30 -17.62 4.36
N VAL A 121 5.34 -16.96 5.00
CA VAL A 121 4.38 -17.62 5.90
C VAL A 121 3.55 -18.66 5.15
N GLN A 122 3.12 -18.35 3.91
CA GLN A 122 2.40 -19.30 3.05
C GLN A 122 3.22 -20.53 2.67
N LEU A 123 4.54 -20.38 2.49
CA LEU A 123 5.42 -21.49 2.12
C LEU A 123 5.76 -22.42 3.30
N SER A 124 5.67 -21.93 4.54
CA SER A 124 6.01 -22.72 5.72
C SER A 124 5.26 -24.07 5.86
N PRO A 125 3.92 -24.16 5.72
CA PRO A 125 3.23 -25.45 5.82
C PRO A 125 3.61 -26.41 4.67
N VAL A 126 3.89 -25.89 3.47
CA VAL A 126 4.31 -26.71 2.32
C VAL A 126 5.68 -27.35 2.58
N LEU A 127 6.62 -26.59 3.15
CA LEU A 127 7.94 -27.10 3.51
C LEU A 127 7.87 -28.17 4.60
N VAL A 128 6.98 -28.01 5.59
CA VAL A 128 6.78 -29.00 6.67
C VAL A 128 6.22 -30.31 6.13
N GLN A 129 5.38 -30.30 5.08
CA GLN A 129 4.84 -31.52 4.48
C GLN A 129 5.85 -32.32 3.64
N LEU A 130 7.01 -31.72 3.29
CA LEU A 130 8.04 -32.35 2.47
C LEU A 130 9.15 -33.05 3.28
N ILE A 131 9.20 -32.81 4.60
CA ILE A 131 10.17 -33.38 5.54
C ILE A 131 9.52 -34.55 6.29
#